data_AF-A0A519UFQ6-F1
#
_entry.id   AF-A0A519UFQ6-F1
#
_cell.length_a   1.000
_cell.length_b   1.000
_cell.length_c   1.000
_cell.angle_alpha   90.00
_cell.angle_beta   90.00
_cell.angle_gamma   90.00
#
_symmetry.space_group_name_H-M   'P 1'
#
loop_
_entity.id
_entity.type
_entity.pdbx_description
1 polymer ?
#
loop_
_entity_poly.entity_id
_entity_poly.type
_entity_poly.pdbx_seq_one_letter_code
_entity_poly.pdbx_strand_id
1 'polypeptide(L)'
;HNLRYLKPVAPFRSRYAYDNILYLVASELVARVSGQSWDDFIERRILAPLQMPASRAAYARIDLRRNPNVVRGHHEVAGHPQPLATSSPATRYRMLS
;
A
#
# COMPACT_ATOMS: atom_id res chain seq x y z
N HIS A 1 -3.58 -13.30 9.26
CA HIS A 1 -3.27 -14.56 10.00
C HIS A 1 -2.81 -15.72 9.10
N ASN A 2 -2.86 -15.61 7.77
CA ASN A 2 -2.57 -16.73 6.86
C ASN A 2 -1.08 -16.88 6.47
N LEU A 3 -0.26 -15.85 6.71
CA LEU A 3 1.15 -15.79 6.30
C LEU A 3 1.99 -16.97 6.84
N ARG A 4 1.73 -17.41 8.07
CA ARG A 4 2.44 -18.53 8.72
C ARG A 4 2.25 -19.90 8.03
N TYR A 5 1.28 -20.02 7.12
CA TYR A 5 1.01 -21.27 6.40
C TYR A 5 1.63 -21.31 5.00
N LEU A 6 2.28 -20.23 4.55
CA LEU A 6 2.98 -20.22 3.27
C LEU A 6 4.20 -21.14 3.34
N LYS A 7 4.31 -22.06 2.39
CA LYS A 7 5.46 -22.97 2.28
C LYS A 7 6.60 -22.25 1.54
N PRO A 8 7.81 -22.18 2.11
CA PRO A 8 8.97 -21.65 1.41
C PRO A 8 9.29 -22.49 0.16
N VAL A 9 9.55 -21.82 -0.96
CA VAL A 9 9.95 -22.48 -2.22
C VAL A 9 11.45 -22.83 -2.28
N ALA A 10 12.24 -22.31 -1.34
CA ALA A 10 13.66 -22.58 -1.19
C ALA A 10 14.09 -22.35 0.27
N PRO A 11 15.24 -22.91 0.72
CA PRO A 11 15.83 -22.58 2.01
C PRO A 11 16.07 -21.08 2.19
N PHE A 12 16.09 -20.63 3.45
CA PHE A 12 16.25 -19.22 3.80
C PHE A 12 17.46 -18.58 3.11
N ARG A 13 17.22 -17.51 2.35
CA ARG A 13 18.24 -16.74 1.60
C ARG A 13 19.09 -17.54 0.62
N SER A 14 18.69 -18.76 0.25
CA SER A 14 19.43 -19.60 -0.71
C SER A 14 19.14 -19.27 -2.17
N ARG A 15 17.98 -18.66 -2.45
CA ARG A 15 17.55 -18.25 -3.79
C ARG A 15 16.76 -16.95 -3.72
N TYR A 16 16.85 -16.16 -4.79
CA TYR A 16 15.97 -15.02 -5.00
C TYR A 16 14.58 -15.48 -5.44
N ALA A 17 13.55 -14.95 -4.80
CA ALA A 17 12.16 -15.10 -5.21
C ALA A 17 11.46 -13.76 -4.94
N TYR A 18 10.85 -13.18 -5.97
CA TYR A 18 10.12 -11.92 -5.82
C TYR A 18 8.84 -12.16 -5.01
N ASP A 19 8.64 -11.37 -3.96
CA ASP A 19 7.42 -11.39 -3.15
C ASP A 19 7.16 -10.00 -2.56
N ASN A 20 5.93 -9.51 -2.70
CA ASN A 20 5.48 -8.25 -2.13
C ASN A 20 5.13 -8.37 -0.63
N ILE A 21 4.84 -9.57 -0.14
CA ILE A 21 4.31 -9.80 1.22
C ILE A 21 5.32 -9.39 2.29
N LEU A 22 6.62 -9.51 2.03
CA LEU A 22 7.66 -9.11 2.98
C LEU A 22 7.63 -7.60 3.28
N TYR A 23 7.15 -6.77 2.35
CA TYR A 23 6.97 -5.34 2.61
C TYR A 23 5.83 -5.09 3.62
N LEU A 24 4.75 -5.89 3.60
CA LEU A 24 3.70 -5.80 4.61
C LEU A 24 4.21 -6.16 6.00
N VAL A 25 5.06 -7.19 6.09
CA VAL A 25 5.71 -7.58 7.36
C VAL A 25 6.59 -6.44 7.89
N ALA A 26 7.36 -5.79 7.01
CA ALA A 26 8.17 -4.63 7.38
C ALA A 26 7.31 -3.45 7.86
N SER A 27 6.18 -3.16 7.21
CA SER A 27 5.26 -2.11 7.63
C SER A 27 4.69 -2.35 9.03
N GLU A 28 4.31 -3.59 9.32
CA GLU A 28 3.81 -3.99 10.62
C GLU A 28 4.91 -3.94 11.70
N LEU A 29 6.14 -4.32 11.35
CA LEU A 29 7.29 -4.21 12.26
C LEU A 29 7.55 -2.75 12.63
N VAL A 30 7.55 -1.84 11.66
CA VAL A 30 7.67 -0.39 11.88
C VAL A 30 6.60 0.07 12.86
N ALA A 31 5.34 -0.35 12.65
CA ALA A 31 4.25 0.06 13.53
C ALA A 31 4.45 -0.43 14.97
N ARG A 32 4.83 -1.70 15.15
CA ARG A 32 5.08 -2.28 16.48
C ARG A 32 6.25 -1.63 17.20
N VAL A 33 7.38 -1.41 16.52
CA VAL A 33 8.60 -0.91 17.14
C VAL A 33 8.52 0.60 17.41
N SER A 34 7.88 1.35 16.52
CA SER A 34 7.80 2.82 16.65
C SER A 34 6.59 3.33 17.44
N GLY A 35 5.55 2.50 17.62
CA GLY A 35 4.26 2.91 18.20
C GLY A 35 3.44 3.85 17.31
N GLN A 36 3.83 4.05 16.06
CA GLN A 36 3.14 4.90 15.08
C GLN A 36 2.50 4.06 13.98
N SER A 37 1.47 4.57 13.31
CA SER A 37 1.03 3.93 12.06
C SER A 37 2.18 3.99 11.03
N TRP A 38 2.24 3.01 10.12
CA TRP A 38 3.26 3.01 9.08
C TRP A 38 3.22 4.30 8.25
N ASP A 39 2.02 4.75 7.87
CA ASP A 39 1.86 5.99 7.10
C ASP A 39 2.45 7.21 7.81
N ASP A 40 2.13 7.38 9.10
CA ASP A 40 2.63 8.52 9.90
C ASP A 40 4.14 8.44 10.08
N PHE A 41 4.69 7.24 10.28
CA PHE A 41 6.12 7.04 10.40
C PHE A 41 6.83 7.47 9.12
N ILE A 42 6.38 6.99 7.96
CA ILE A 42 7.01 7.32 6.66
C ILE A 42 6.90 8.82 6.37
N GLU A 43 5.72 9.42 6.55
CA GLU A 43 5.52 10.85 6.30
C GLU A 43 6.39 11.72 7.21
N ARG A 44 6.50 11.37 8.50
CA ARG A 44 7.27 12.15 9.49
C ARG A 44 8.78 11.91 9.46
N ARG A 45 9.21 10.66 9.26
CA ARG A 45 10.62 10.26 9.43
C ARG A 45 11.39 10.17 8.11
N ILE A 46 10.69 10.14 6.97
CA ILE A 46 11.30 10.03 5.65
C ILE A 46 10.89 11.21 4.76
N LEU A 47 9.60 11.36 4.47
CA LEU A 47 9.15 12.32 3.45
C LEU A 47 9.33 13.78 3.89
N ALA A 48 8.99 14.12 5.14
CA ALA A 48 9.15 15.48 5.65
C ALA A 48 10.64 15.91 5.73
N PRO A 49 11.58 15.12 6.29
CA PRO A 49 13.00 15.46 6.28
C PRO A 49 13.59 15.62 4.88
N LEU A 50 13.08 14.88 3.90
CA LEU A 50 13.49 14.97 2.49
C LEU A 50 12.76 16.06 1.70
N GLN A 51 11.88 16.84 2.34
CA GLN A 51 11.11 17.91 1.71
C GLN A 51 10.30 17.40 0.51
N MET A 52 9.55 16.31 0.70
CA MET A 52 8.70 15.70 -0.34
C MET A 52 7.20 16.03 -0.14
N PRO A 53 6.77 17.31 -0.23
CA PRO A 53 5.41 17.74 0.15
C PRO A 53 4.30 17.19 -0.76
N ALA A 54 4.65 16.70 -1.95
CA ALA A 54 3.72 16.09 -2.91
C ALA A 54 3.58 14.56 -2.75
N SER A 55 4.34 13.93 -1.85
CA SER A 55 4.28 12.48 -1.60
C SER A 55 3.35 12.17 -0.42
N ARG A 56 2.62 11.06 -0.49
CA ARG A 56 1.76 10.53 0.59
C ARG A 56 2.02 9.05 0.75
N ALA A 57 2.01 8.56 1.99
CA ALA A 57 2.28 7.15 2.27
C ALA A 57 1.13 6.22 1.83
N ALA A 58 -0.10 6.73 1.75
CA ALA A 58 -1.26 5.99 1.27
C ALA A 58 -2.14 6.84 0.34
N TYR A 59 -2.79 6.19 -0.62
CA TYR A 59 -3.73 6.85 -1.55
C TYR A 59 -4.87 7.57 -0.81
N ALA A 60 -5.38 6.98 0.28
CA ALA A 60 -6.43 7.56 1.11
C ALA A 60 -6.02 8.89 1.80
N ARG A 61 -4.71 9.20 1.88
CA ARG A 61 -4.18 10.45 2.44
C ARG A 61 -4.02 11.55 1.40
N ILE A 62 -4.35 11.28 0.15
CA ILE A 62 -4.35 12.27 -0.92
C ILE A 62 -5.67 13.03 -0.88
N ASP A 63 -5.61 14.36 -0.74
CA ASP A 63 -6.80 15.21 -0.86
C ASP A 63 -7.18 15.36 -2.34
N LEU A 64 -8.01 14.43 -2.83
CA LEU A 64 -8.48 14.41 -4.22
C LEU A 64 -9.39 15.61 -4.57
N ARG A 65 -9.89 16.36 -3.58
CA ARG A 65 -10.71 17.56 -3.86
C ARG A 65 -9.85 18.77 -4.17
N ARG A 66 -8.67 18.84 -3.55
CA ARG A 66 -7.77 19.99 -3.65
C ARG A 66 -6.54 19.73 -4.51
N ASN A 67 -6.22 18.47 -4.79
CA ASN A 67 -5.08 18.10 -5.61
C ASN A 67 -5.53 17.63 -7.01
N PRO A 68 -5.47 18.49 -8.03
CA PRO A 68 -5.77 18.10 -9.41
C PRO A 68 -4.66 17.26 -10.05
N ASN A 69 -3.47 17.20 -9.44
CA ASN A 69 -2.31 16.47 -9.97
C ASN A 69 -2.30 14.99 -9.53
N VAL A 70 -3.40 14.29 -9.78
CA VAL A 70 -3.57 12.87 -9.47
C VAL A 70 -4.23 12.17 -10.64
N VAL A 71 -3.54 11.22 -11.26
CA VAL A 71 -4.07 10.43 -12.38
C VAL A 71 -5.00 9.34 -11.84
N ARG A 72 -6.11 9.11 -12.56
CA ARG A 72 -7.00 7.99 -12.29
C ARG A 72 -6.43 6.70 -12.87
N GLY A 73 -6.33 5.65 -12.05
CA GLY A 73 -5.95 4.33 -12.53
C GLY A 73 -7.00 3.76 -13.51
N HIS A 74 -6.55 2.96 -14.47
CA HIS A 74 -7.39 2.24 -15.42
C HIS A 74 -7.09 0.75 -15.32
N HIS A 75 -8.07 -0.08 -15.67
CA HIS A 75 -7.93 -1.54 -15.81
C HIS A 75 -8.40 -1.95 -17.20
N GLU A 76 -7.88 -3.05 -17.71
CA GLU A 76 -8.29 -3.55 -19.03
C GLU A 76 -9.55 -4.40 -18.90
N VAL A 77 -10.53 -4.14 -19.77
CA VAL A 77 -11.72 -4.98 -19.95
C VAL A 77 -11.86 -5.25 -21.44
N ALA A 78 -11.69 -6.51 -21.83
CA ALA A 78 -11.78 -6.96 -23.22
C ALA A 78 -10.92 -6.13 -24.20
N GLY A 79 -9.66 -5.85 -23.85
CA GLY A 79 -8.74 -5.08 -24.69
C GLY A 79 -8.93 -3.55 -24.65
N HIS A 80 -9.88 -3.04 -23.86
CA HIS A 80 -10.12 -1.60 -23.74
C HIS A 80 -9.80 -1.09 -22.32
N PRO A 81 -9.05 0.00 -22.18
CA PRO A 81 -8.79 0.61 -20.88
C PRO A 81 -10.06 1.26 -20.33
N GLN A 82 -10.48 0.82 -19.15
CA GLN A 82 -11.61 1.38 -18.41
C GLN A 82 -11.11 2.02 -17.11
N PRO A 83 -11.58 3.24 -16.77
CA PRO A 83 -11.23 3.87 -15.49
C PRO A 83 -11.62 2.98 -14.31
N LEU A 84 -10.78 2.92 -13.27
CA LEU A 84 -11.15 2.31 -12.00
C LEU A 84 -12.32 3.09 -11.40
N ALA A 85 -13.34 2.36 -10.95
CA ALA A 85 -14.49 2.97 -10.27
C ALA A 85 -14.01 3.69 -9.00
N THR A 86 -14.44 4.95 -8.83
CA THR A 86 -14.21 5.67 -7.57
C THR A 86 -15.14 5.04 -6.52
N SER A 87 -14.64 4.10 -5.73
CA SER A 87 -15.38 3.66 -4.55
C SER A 87 -15.55 4.86 -3.62
N SER A 88 -16.80 5.24 -3.35
CA SER A 88 -17.15 6.12 -2.24
C SER A 88 -16.46 5.62 -0.95
N PRO A 89 -16.05 6.49 0.00
CA PRO A 89 -15.42 6.08 1.26
C PRO A 89 -16.19 5.03 2.08
N ALA A 90 -17.45 4.75 1.71
CA ALA A 90 -18.33 3.79 2.37
C ALA A 90 -18.14 2.32 1.95
N THR A 91 -17.41 2.00 0.88
CA THR A 91 -17.21 0.58 0.47
C THR A 91 -16.04 -0.03 1.22
N ARG A 92 -16.17 -0.16 2.54
CA ARG A 92 -15.42 -1.16 3.30
C ARG A 92 -15.76 -2.54 2.73
N TYR A 93 -14.74 -3.35 2.54
CA TYR A 93 -14.80 -4.79 2.27
C TYR A 93 -16.05 -5.45 2.87
N ARG A 94 -17.08 -5.66 2.03
CA ARG A 94 -18.12 -6.67 2.27
C ARG A 94 -17.80 -7.84 1.33
N MET A 95 -16.72 -8.54 1.65
CA MET A 95 -16.49 -9.91 1.20
C MET A 95 -16.30 -10.74 2.46
N LEU A 96 -17.04 -11.86 2.53
CA LEU A 96 -17.11 -12.85 3.61
C LEU A 96 -18.06 -12.52 4.78
N SER A 97 -19.35 -12.79 4.54
CA SER A 97 -20.28 -13.37 5.51
C SER A 97 -20.97 -14.55 4.83
#